data_AF-A0A3F2ZZI0-F1
#
_entry.id   AF-A0A3F2ZZI0-F1
#
_cell.length_a   1.000
_cell.length_b   1.000
_cell.length_c   1.000
_cell.angle_alpha   90.00
_cell.angle_beta   90.00
_cell.angle_gamma   90.00
#
_symmetry.space_group_name_H-M   'P 1'
#
loop_
_entity.id
_entity.type
_entity.pdbx_description
1 polymer ?
#
loop_
_entity_poly.entity_id
_entity_poly.type
_entity_poly.pdbx_seq_one_letter_code
_entity_poly.pdbx_strand_id
1 'polypeptide(L)'
;MAHKYIKEIINLNKTPYGWSKNTGRDSQWLEERRVYGFDARETWALDTTFFYWLYERLMMFNKVNCINTSFHKFNINGEKLTQQECIDRMIFGCKYYITKGSENEAMAFRVAEEILTIWKECIFSMWW
;
A
#
# COMPACT_ATOMS: atom_id res chain seq x y z
N MET A 1 -4.42 12.68 8.20
CA MET A 1 -4.05 12.73 6.77
C MET A 1 -5.25 12.42 5.89
N ALA A 2 -5.29 12.92 4.66
CA ALA A 2 -6.37 12.61 3.73
C ALA A 2 -6.00 11.35 2.91
N HIS A 3 -6.58 10.19 3.26
CA HIS A 3 -6.34 8.92 2.56
C HIS A 3 -7.15 8.81 1.26
N LYS A 4 -6.85 9.66 0.28
CA LYS A 4 -7.66 9.82 -0.94
C LYS A 4 -7.83 8.49 -1.69
N TYR A 5 -6.74 7.83 -2.05
CA TYR A 5 -6.78 6.63 -2.89
C TYR A 5 -7.40 5.45 -2.16
N ILE A 6 -7.21 5.32 -0.84
CA ILE A 6 -7.88 4.26 -0.06
C ILE A 6 -9.39 4.47 -0.02
N LYS A 7 -9.87 5.70 0.16
CA LYS A 7 -11.31 6.01 0.13
C LYS A 7 -12.00 5.63 -1.18
N GLU A 8 -11.26 5.59 -2.29
CA GLU A 8 -11.77 5.22 -3.61
C GLU A 8 -12.00 3.70 -3.75
N ILE A 9 -11.35 2.87 -2.92
CA ILE A 9 -11.42 1.40 -3.02
C ILE A 9 -12.07 0.72 -1.82
N ILE A 10 -12.06 1.36 -0.64
CA ILE A 10 -12.65 0.80 0.59
C ILE A 10 -13.10 1.89 1.57
N ASN A 11 -14.10 1.57 2.39
CA ASN A 11 -14.52 2.45 3.48
C ASN A 11 -13.45 2.50 4.58
N LEU A 12 -12.96 3.70 4.92
CA LEU A 12 -11.89 3.87 5.92
C LEU A 12 -12.20 3.28 7.30
N ASN A 13 -13.47 3.16 7.69
CA ASN A 13 -13.84 2.53 8.96
C ASN A 13 -13.48 1.03 8.99
N LYS A 14 -13.22 0.42 7.84
CA LYS A 14 -12.74 -0.96 7.67
C LYS A 14 -11.22 -1.06 7.49
N THR A 15 -10.49 0.02 7.74
CA THR A 15 -9.02 0.09 7.57
C THR A 15 -8.36 0.55 8.87
N PRO A 16 -7.03 0.39 9.02
CA PRO A 16 -6.28 0.91 10.17
C PRO A 16 -6.57 2.39 10.47
N TYR A 17 -6.87 3.19 9.44
CA TYR A 17 -7.16 4.61 9.55
C TYR A 17 -8.50 4.94 10.26
N GLY A 18 -9.39 3.96 10.41
CA GLY A 18 -10.74 4.17 10.94
C GLY A 18 -11.32 3.04 11.80
N TRP A 19 -10.58 1.97 12.06
CA TRP A 19 -11.01 0.84 12.89
C TRP A 19 -11.45 1.27 14.30
N SER A 20 -12.40 0.53 14.86
CA SER A 20 -12.72 0.52 16.30
C SER A 20 -13.08 1.89 16.90
N LYS A 21 -14.13 2.56 16.41
CA LYS A 21 -14.62 3.82 17.01
C LYS A 21 -15.36 3.61 18.34
N ASN A 22 -15.42 4.65 19.16
CA ASN A 22 -16.17 4.70 20.43
C ASN A 22 -15.65 3.68 21.45
N THR A 23 -14.33 3.57 21.58
CA THR A 23 -13.69 2.58 22.47
C THR A 23 -13.17 3.17 23.77
N GLY A 24 -13.35 4.47 23.99
CA GLY A 24 -12.70 5.21 25.09
C GLY A 24 -11.24 5.57 24.81
N ARG A 25 -10.65 5.05 23.72
CA ARG A 25 -9.29 5.37 23.25
C ARG A 25 -9.25 6.43 22.14
N ASP A 26 -10.40 6.93 21.71
CA ASP A 26 -10.51 7.82 20.56
C ASP A 26 -9.72 9.14 20.73
N SER A 27 -9.67 9.67 21.96
CA SER A 27 -8.87 10.87 22.31
C SER A 27 -7.37 10.59 22.25
N GLN A 28 -6.93 9.43 22.76
CA GLN A 28 -5.54 8.98 22.67
C GLN A 28 -5.12 8.86 21.21
N TRP A 29 -5.91 8.17 20.36
CA TRP A 29 -5.57 8.01 18.95
C TRP A 29 -5.58 9.34 18.19
N LEU A 30 -6.44 10.29 18.58
CA LEU A 30 -6.42 11.63 18.00
C LEU A 30 -5.10 12.35 18.31
N GLU A 31 -4.62 12.23 19.55
CA GLU A 31 -3.34 12.79 19.97
C GLU A 31 -2.16 12.10 19.29
N GLU A 32 -2.16 10.77 19.20
CA GLU A 32 -1.12 10.01 18.48
C GLU A 32 -1.04 10.47 17.01
N ARG A 33 -2.16 10.61 16.30
CA ARG A 33 -2.16 11.15 14.93
C ARG A 33 -1.62 12.58 14.86
N ARG A 34 -1.86 13.40 15.87
CA ARG A 34 -1.35 14.79 15.93
C ARG A 34 0.16 14.83 16.15
N VAL A 35 0.68 13.96 17.01
CA VAL A 35 2.10 13.94 17.41
C VAL A 35 2.96 13.14 16.43
N TYR A 36 2.51 11.97 16.01
CA TYR A 36 3.30 11.01 15.22
C TYR A 36 2.86 10.94 13.75
N GLY A 37 1.69 11.48 13.41
CA GLY A 37 1.11 11.38 12.06
C GLY A 37 0.32 10.09 11.81
N PHE A 38 0.39 9.12 12.72
CA PHE A 38 -0.35 7.85 12.73
C PHE A 38 -0.77 7.50 14.17
N ASP A 39 -1.66 6.52 14.36
CA ASP A 39 -2.03 6.00 15.69
C ASP A 39 -1.79 4.50 15.83
N ALA A 40 -1.94 3.98 17.05
CA ALA A 40 -1.66 2.59 17.39
C ALA A 40 -2.43 1.56 16.54
N ARG A 41 -3.55 1.91 15.90
CA ARG A 41 -4.28 0.96 15.02
C ARG A 41 -3.47 0.58 13.79
N GLU A 42 -2.62 1.49 13.32
CA GLU A 42 -1.69 1.25 12.21
C GLU A 42 -0.56 0.28 12.60
N THR A 43 -0.41 -0.07 13.88
CA THR A 43 0.59 -1.03 14.36
C THR A 43 0.00 -2.39 14.75
N TRP A 44 -1.32 -2.57 14.67
CA TRP A 44 -1.96 -3.87 15.01
C TRP A 44 -1.65 -4.97 13.99
N ALA A 45 -1.36 -4.58 12.74
CA ALA A 45 -0.95 -5.46 11.66
C ALA A 45 -0.04 -4.67 10.70
N LEU A 46 1.27 -4.70 10.93
CA LEU A 46 2.23 -3.87 10.19
C LEU A 46 2.35 -4.23 8.72
N ASP A 47 2.21 -5.50 8.38
CA ASP A 47 2.14 -6.01 7.01
C ASP A 47 0.94 -5.38 6.28
N THR A 48 -0.24 -5.43 6.90
CA THR A 48 -1.45 -4.84 6.35
C THR A 48 -1.29 -3.34 6.16
N THR A 49 -0.86 -2.63 7.21
CA THR A 49 -0.61 -1.17 7.15
C THR A 49 0.41 -0.81 6.06
N PHE A 50 1.45 -1.62 5.89
CA PHE A 50 2.44 -1.42 4.83
C PHE A 50 1.80 -1.45 3.43
N PHE A 51 0.90 -2.39 3.14
CA PHE A 51 0.22 -2.43 1.83
C PHE A 51 -0.72 -1.24 1.61
N TYR A 52 -1.42 -0.77 2.65
CA TYR A 52 -2.19 0.48 2.56
C TYR A 52 -1.28 1.68 2.26
N TRP A 53 -0.16 1.80 2.98
CA TRP A 53 0.83 2.85 2.77
C TRP A 53 1.40 2.80 1.35
N LEU A 54 1.87 1.62 0.92
CA LEU A 54 2.51 1.41 -0.37
C LEU A 54 1.55 1.77 -1.51
N TYR A 55 0.30 1.30 -1.45
CA TYR A 55 -0.71 1.61 -2.46
C TYR A 55 -0.88 3.13 -2.68
N GLU A 56 -1.07 3.90 -1.60
CA GLU A 56 -1.25 5.35 -1.75
C GLU A 56 -0.03 6.04 -2.37
N ARG A 57 1.17 5.59 -2.00
CA ARG A 57 2.43 6.18 -2.51
C ARG A 57 2.65 5.81 -3.96
N LEU A 58 2.38 4.57 -4.36
CA LEU A 58 2.44 4.14 -5.76
C LEU A 58 1.41 4.88 -6.63
N MET A 59 0.17 5.03 -6.16
CA MET A 59 -0.87 5.77 -6.88
C MET A 59 -0.48 7.24 -7.11
N MET A 60 0.11 7.88 -6.10
CA MET A 60 0.61 9.25 -6.23
C MET A 60 1.86 9.31 -7.13
N PHE A 61 2.83 8.43 -6.91
CA PHE A 61 4.06 8.31 -7.71
C PHE A 61 3.72 8.19 -9.20
N ASN A 62 2.86 7.24 -9.55
CA ASN A 62 2.47 6.98 -10.94
C ASN A 62 1.78 8.19 -11.58
N LYS A 63 1.10 9.01 -10.78
CA LYS A 63 0.42 10.22 -11.25
C LYS A 63 1.36 11.40 -11.49
N VAL A 64 2.42 11.56 -10.68
CA VAL A 64 3.18 12.82 -10.62
C VAL A 64 4.65 12.72 -11.03
N ASN A 65 5.19 11.52 -11.19
CA ASN A 65 6.56 11.37 -11.64
C ASN A 65 6.76 12.02 -13.03
N CYS A 66 8.00 12.42 -13.32
CA CYS A 66 8.37 13.04 -14.60
C CYS A 66 9.49 12.29 -15.33
N ILE A 67 9.63 10.99 -15.06
CA ILE A 67 10.67 10.12 -15.61
C ILE A 67 10.10 9.14 -16.64
N ASN A 68 10.96 8.61 -17.51
CA ASN A 68 10.58 7.54 -18.44
C ASN A 68 10.61 6.17 -17.73
N THR A 69 9.47 5.77 -17.16
CA THR A 69 9.29 4.49 -16.46
C THR A 69 9.33 3.26 -17.38
N SER A 70 9.39 3.43 -18.71
CA SER A 70 9.61 2.34 -19.66
C SER A 70 11.09 2.05 -19.93
N PHE A 71 12.00 2.90 -19.45
CA PHE A 71 13.45 2.77 -19.70
C PHE A 71 14.09 1.66 -18.86
N HIS A 72 14.01 1.76 -17.53
CA HIS A 72 14.56 0.77 -16.62
C HIS A 72 13.74 -0.53 -16.67
N LYS A 73 14.45 -1.67 -16.63
CA LYS A 73 13.85 -3.00 -16.62
C LYS A 73 14.43 -3.86 -15.49
N PHE A 74 13.57 -4.65 -14.88
CA PHE A 74 13.87 -5.53 -13.75
C PHE A 74 13.58 -6.97 -14.13
N ASN A 75 14.33 -7.91 -13.54
CA ASN A 75 14.06 -9.34 -13.70
C ASN A 75 13.24 -9.83 -12.50
N ILE A 76 11.94 -10.00 -12.70
CA ILE A 76 11.00 -10.42 -11.65
C ILE A 76 10.59 -11.86 -11.95
N ASN A 77 11.02 -12.82 -11.14
CA ASN A 77 10.69 -14.24 -11.30
C ASN A 77 10.98 -14.80 -12.72
N GLY A 78 12.04 -14.31 -13.37
CA GLY A 78 12.42 -14.71 -14.74
C GLY A 78 11.74 -13.91 -15.86
N GLU A 79 10.80 -13.02 -15.53
CA GLU A 79 10.16 -12.10 -16.46
C GLU A 79 10.83 -10.72 -16.45
N LYS A 80 11.12 -10.17 -17.63
CA LYS A 80 11.73 -8.85 -17.76
C LYS A 80 10.66 -7.77 -17.86
N LEU A 81 10.43 -7.05 -16.77
CA LEU A 81 9.41 -6.00 -16.66
C LEU A 81 10.04 -4.61 -16.67
N THR A 82 9.37 -3.65 -17.29
CA THR A 82 9.67 -2.22 -17.14
C THR A 82 9.31 -1.72 -15.74
N GLN A 83 9.87 -0.58 -15.33
CA GLN A 83 9.47 0.07 -14.08
C GLN A 83 7.95 0.36 -14.05
N GLN A 84 7.38 0.76 -15.18
CA GLN A 84 5.93 1.00 -15.28
C GLN A 84 5.12 -0.27 -15.02
N GLU A 85 5.49 -1.40 -15.65
CA GLU A 85 4.81 -2.69 -15.44
C GLU A 85 4.94 -3.16 -13.98
N CYS A 86 6.09 -2.95 -13.35
CA CYS A 86 6.28 -3.19 -11.92
C CYS A 86 5.33 -2.35 -11.07
N ILE A 87 5.22 -1.04 -11.34
CA ILE A 87 4.32 -0.12 -10.63
C ILE A 87 2.86 -0.57 -10.78
N ASP A 88 2.43 -0.86 -12.00
CA ASP A 88 1.04 -1.24 -12.30
C ASP A 88 0.67 -2.57 -11.64
N ARG A 89 1.58 -3.56 -11.66
CA ARG A 89 1.38 -4.85 -10.96
C ARG A 89 1.30 -4.66 -9.45
N MET A 90 2.18 -3.86 -8.84
CA MET A 90 2.11 -3.59 -7.40
C MET A 90 0.83 -2.84 -7.02
N ILE A 91 0.40 -1.85 -7.81
CA ILE A 91 -0.87 -1.13 -7.58
C ILE A 91 -2.05 -2.10 -7.62
N PHE A 92 -2.12 -2.95 -8.65
CA PHE A 92 -3.18 -3.95 -8.78
C PHE A 92 -3.16 -4.93 -7.61
N GLY A 93 -1.98 -5.47 -7.27
CA GLY A 93 -1.79 -6.39 -6.17
C GLY A 93 -2.20 -5.79 -4.83
N CYS A 94 -1.73 -4.58 -4.50
CA CYS A 94 -2.12 -3.90 -3.26
C CYS A 94 -3.64 -3.67 -3.19
N LYS A 95 -4.26 -3.23 -4.30
CA LYS A 95 -5.72 -3.06 -4.35
C LYS A 95 -6.44 -4.39 -4.10
N TYR A 96 -5.98 -5.47 -4.71
CA TYR A 96 -6.54 -6.80 -4.48
C TYR A 96 -6.39 -7.22 -3.02
N TYR A 97 -5.17 -7.15 -2.48
CA TYR A 97 -4.88 -7.50 -1.08
C TYR A 97 -5.79 -6.71 -0.11
N ILE A 98 -5.92 -5.39 -0.30
CA ILE A 98 -6.73 -4.51 0.56
C ILE A 98 -8.22 -4.84 0.48
N THR A 99 -8.76 -5.10 -0.72
CA THR A 99 -10.21 -5.22 -0.93
C THR A 99 -10.73 -6.64 -0.87
N LYS A 100 -9.87 -7.63 -1.12
CA LYS A 100 -10.20 -9.04 -1.29
C LYS A 100 -9.37 -9.99 -0.44
N GLY A 101 -8.33 -9.51 0.25
CA GLY A 101 -7.43 -10.37 1.02
C GLY A 101 -8.11 -11.21 2.09
N SER A 102 -9.18 -10.69 2.71
CA SER A 102 -9.97 -11.43 3.71
C SER A 102 -10.86 -12.53 3.13
N GLU A 103 -11.09 -12.56 1.80
CA GLU A 103 -11.95 -13.56 1.15
C GLU A 103 -11.18 -14.86 0.87
N ASN A 104 -9.86 -14.77 0.66
CA ASN A 104 -9.00 -15.92 0.39
C ASN A 104 -7.56 -15.65 0.85
N GLU A 105 -7.23 -16.14 2.04
CA GLU A 105 -5.93 -15.91 2.68
C GLU A 105 -4.75 -16.48 1.88
N ALA A 106 -4.91 -17.66 1.28
CA ALA A 106 -3.85 -18.28 0.47
C ALA A 106 -3.56 -17.45 -0.80
N MET A 107 -4.60 -16.88 -1.42
CA MET A 107 -4.41 -15.97 -2.56
C MET A 107 -3.82 -14.64 -2.11
N ALA A 108 -4.28 -14.09 -0.98
CA ALA A 108 -3.75 -12.86 -0.41
C ALA A 108 -2.25 -12.96 -0.14
N PHE A 109 -1.80 -14.10 0.42
CA PHE A 109 -0.39 -14.38 0.66
C PHE A 109 0.43 -14.37 -0.63
N ARG A 110 -0.02 -15.06 -1.69
CA ARG A 110 0.69 -15.07 -2.99
C ARG A 110 0.78 -13.69 -3.60
N VAL A 111 -0.31 -12.91 -3.54
CA VAL A 111 -0.32 -11.53 -4.03
C VAL A 111 0.64 -10.66 -3.22
N ALA A 112 0.67 -10.81 -1.89
CA ALA A 112 1.63 -10.12 -1.03
C ALA A 112 3.09 -10.45 -1.39
N GLU A 113 3.41 -11.74 -1.61
CA GLU A 113 4.74 -12.17 -2.03
C GLU A 113 5.16 -11.58 -3.38
N GLU A 114 4.25 -11.52 -4.36
CA GLU A 114 4.53 -10.90 -5.65
C GLU A 114 4.83 -9.40 -5.51
N ILE A 115 4.00 -8.67 -4.76
CA ILE A 115 4.19 -7.23 -4.51
C ILE A 115 5.56 -7.00 -3.86
N LEU A 116 5.91 -7.75 -2.81
CA LEU A 116 7.17 -7.59 -2.09
C LEU A 116 8.37 -7.99 -2.96
N THR A 117 8.20 -8.99 -3.83
CA THR A 117 9.23 -9.39 -4.80
C THR A 117 9.46 -8.31 -5.85
N ILE A 118 8.42 -7.65 -6.35
CA ILE A 118 8.59 -6.52 -7.26
C ILE A 118 9.23 -5.33 -6.51
N TRP A 119 8.70 -5.01 -5.32
CA TRP A 119 9.13 -3.86 -4.53
C TRP A 119 10.61 -3.92 -4.18
N LYS A 120 11.11 -5.06 -3.68
CA LYS A 120 12.52 -5.21 -3.30
C LYS A 120 13.48 -4.98 -4.48
N GLU A 121 13.07 -5.34 -5.70
CA GLU A 121 13.91 -5.23 -6.89
C GLU A 121 13.92 -3.81 -7.46
N CYS A 122 12.78 -3.10 -7.41
CA CYS A 122 12.66 -1.78 -8.03
C CYS A 122 12.73 -0.58 -7.07
N ILE A 123 12.72 -0.79 -5.74
CA ILE A 123 12.65 0.30 -4.73
C ILE A 123 13.70 1.41 -4.96
N PHE A 124 14.93 1.06 -5.32
CA PHE A 124 16.02 2.02 -5.53
C PHE A 124 15.88 2.84 -6.83
N SER A 125 14.93 2.50 -7.69
CA SER A 125 14.57 3.27 -8.87
C SER A 125 13.28 4.08 -8.69
N MET A 126 12.63 4.00 -7.52
CA MET A 126 11.38 4.71 -7.21
C MET A 126 11.63 6.16 -6.75
N TRP A 127 12.32 6.94 -7.58
CA TRP A 127 12.55 8.37 -7.42
C TRP A 127 12.50 9.07 -8.79
N TRP A 128 12.26 10.39 -8.80
CA TRP A 128 12.24 11.22 -10.01
C TRP A 128 12.88 12.59 -9.76
#